data_AF-S7HQ55-F1
#
_entry.id   AF-S7HQ55-F1
#
_cell.length_a   1.000
_cell.length_b   1.000
_cell.length_c   1.000
_cell.angle_alpha   90.00
_cell.angle_beta   90.00
_cell.angle_gamma   90.00
#
_symmetry.space_group_name_H-M   'P 1'
#
loop_
_entity.id
_entity.type
_entity.pdbx_description
1 polymer ?
#
loop_
_entity_poly.entity_id
_entity_poly.type
_entity_poly.pdbx_seq_one_letter_code
_entity_poly.pdbx_strand_id
1 'polypeptide(L)'
;MNGTLILGIVEILIIIWYILAKKNPQKYAPFLKAPYGKKRGLIFLVAFIICGFIGMAINPQPATPASQQTQQTQQSTEKASKPKEQTSSKEFDAYKKFVSIPMGSDYDTVKNTLGVNGQLKHENEIAGIKSQAYEFKIGSAIAMMTFQKGRLTSKAMDSLSFYKQKGEKITMPEFNQIQIGMSYEQVKEIFKRDGLLKSETNIMGTGSRLISWINSDGSNAIITFGPNGVDSKTQTNLK
;
A
#
# COMPACT_ATOMS: atom_id res chain seq x y z
N MET A 1 12.16 -4.30 -23.23
CA MET A 1 12.06 -5.34 -22.17
C MET A 1 10.76 -5.14 -21.44
N ASN A 2 9.88 -6.13 -21.47
CA ASN A 2 8.55 -6.06 -20.87
C ASN A 2 8.69 -5.95 -19.35
N GLY A 3 7.99 -5.01 -18.71
CA GLY A 3 8.12 -4.73 -17.27
C GLY A 3 7.97 -5.97 -16.38
N THR A 4 7.18 -6.95 -16.81
CA THR A 4 6.98 -8.24 -16.14
C THR A 4 8.25 -9.10 -16.04
N LEU A 5 9.13 -9.04 -17.05
CA LEU A 5 10.40 -9.78 -17.05
C LEU A 5 11.41 -9.15 -16.07
N ILE A 6 11.39 -7.82 -15.96
CA ILE A 6 12.27 -7.07 -15.06
C ILE A 6 11.86 -7.31 -13.60
N LEU A 7 10.54 -7.33 -13.31
CA LEU A 7 10.03 -7.66 -11.98
C LEU A 7 10.40 -9.08 -11.55
N GLY A 8 10.24 -10.08 -12.43
CA GLY A 8 10.63 -11.46 -12.12
C GLY A 8 12.13 -11.60 -11.83
N ILE A 9 12.98 -10.87 -12.56
CA ILE A 9 14.43 -10.86 -12.31
C ILE A 9 14.75 -10.20 -10.96
N VAL A 10 14.09 -9.10 -10.62
CA VAL A 10 14.29 -8.41 -9.33
C VAL A 10 13.85 -9.28 -8.16
N GLU A 11 12.72 -9.98 -8.26
CA GLU A 11 12.26 -10.93 -7.24
C GLU A 11 13.23 -12.09 -7.05
N ILE A 12 13.74 -12.66 -8.14
CA ILE A 12 14.76 -13.72 -8.09
C ILE A 12 16.05 -13.21 -7.44
N LEU A 13 16.49 -11.99 -7.75
CA LEU A 13 17.67 -11.38 -7.13
C LEU A 13 17.48 -11.14 -5.63
N ILE A 14 16.28 -10.75 -5.18
CA ILE A 14 15.95 -10.57 -3.76
C ILE A 14 15.93 -11.92 -3.02
N ILE A 15 15.39 -12.97 -3.65
CA ILE A 15 15.40 -14.33 -3.09
C ILE A 15 16.83 -14.87 -2.99
N ILE A 16 17.63 -14.73 -4.04
CA ILE A 16 19.05 -15.12 -4.06
C ILE A 16 19.81 -14.36 -2.98
N TRP A 17 19.63 -13.05 -2.89
CA TRP A 17 20.25 -12.23 -1.84
C TRP A 17 19.84 -12.68 -0.44
N TYR A 18 18.57 -13.00 -0.21
CA TYR A 18 18.10 -13.52 1.09
C TYR A 18 18.72 -14.87 1.45
N ILE A 19 18.83 -15.80 0.49
CA ILE A 19 19.50 -17.09 0.69
C ILE A 19 20.99 -16.88 1.02
N LEU A 20 21.66 -15.98 0.29
CA LEU A 20 23.06 -15.64 0.52
C LEU A 20 23.26 -14.95 1.88
N ALA A 21 22.37 -14.04 2.29
CA ALA A 21 22.38 -13.39 3.59
C ALA A 21 22.10 -14.37 4.74
N LYS A 22 21.32 -15.43 4.51
CA LYS A 22 21.13 -16.52 5.48
C LYS A 22 22.42 -17.33 5.66
N LYS A 23 23.14 -17.62 4.56
CA LYS A 23 24.36 -18.44 4.55
C LYS A 23 25.61 -17.69 5.03
N ASN A 24 25.78 -16.42 4.67
CA ASN A 24 26.93 -15.60 5.06
C ASN A 24 26.56 -14.12 5.30
N PRO A 25 26.02 -13.79 6.47
CA PRO A 25 25.44 -12.48 6.74
C PRO A 25 26.46 -11.34 6.83
N GLN A 26 27.67 -11.61 7.30
CA GLN A 26 28.73 -10.59 7.39
C GLN A 26 29.11 -10.06 6.00
N LYS A 27 28.97 -10.89 4.96
CA LYS A 27 29.29 -10.51 3.58
C LYS A 27 28.12 -9.85 2.86
N TYR A 28 26.90 -10.37 3.04
CA TYR A 28 25.74 -9.97 2.22
C TYR A 28 24.73 -9.07 2.93
N ALA A 29 24.77 -8.98 4.27
CA ALA A 29 23.91 -8.09 5.06
C ALA A 29 24.65 -7.52 6.30
N PRO A 30 25.83 -6.89 6.14
CA PRO A 30 26.64 -6.40 7.26
C PRO A 30 25.93 -5.31 8.09
N PHE A 31 24.95 -4.64 7.50
CA PHE A 31 24.16 -3.58 8.13
C PHE A 31 23.08 -4.10 9.09
N LEU A 32 22.80 -5.41 9.12
CA LEU A 32 21.87 -6.01 10.07
C LEU A 32 22.65 -6.50 11.29
N LYS A 33 22.38 -5.98 12.50
CA LYS A 33 23.00 -6.44 13.76
C LYS A 33 22.32 -7.71 14.30
N ALA A 34 23.08 -8.59 14.97
CA ALA A 34 22.59 -9.81 15.63
C ALA A 34 21.52 -9.49 16.70
N PRO A 35 20.52 -10.37 17.01
CA PRO A 35 20.49 -11.81 16.80
C PRO A 35 19.64 -12.24 15.59
N TYR A 36 20.15 -13.26 14.91
CA TYR A 36 19.92 -13.48 13.47
C TYR A 36 18.90 -14.58 13.11
N GLY A 37 18.08 -15.04 14.05
CA GLY A 37 17.16 -16.17 13.83
C GLY A 37 15.70 -15.81 13.48
N LYS A 38 15.12 -14.78 14.12
CA LYS A 38 13.68 -14.45 13.98
C LYS A 38 13.41 -13.13 13.24
N LYS A 39 14.28 -12.12 13.40
CA LYS A 39 14.12 -10.79 12.78
C LYS A 39 14.32 -10.79 11.25
N ARG A 40 15.02 -11.79 10.69
CA ARG A 40 15.32 -11.87 9.25
C ARG A 40 14.12 -12.28 8.40
N GLY A 41 13.29 -13.22 8.89
CA GLY A 41 12.05 -13.59 8.21
C GLY A 41 11.04 -12.44 8.19
N LEU A 42 10.99 -11.65 9.26
CA LEU A 42 10.13 -10.47 9.37
C LEU A 42 10.54 -9.37 8.38
N ILE A 43 11.84 -9.08 8.22
CA ILE A 43 12.33 -8.07 7.26
C ILE A 43 12.10 -8.51 5.82
N PHE A 44 12.28 -9.80 5.50
CA PHE A 44 11.97 -10.33 4.17
C PHE A 44 10.48 -10.25 3.85
N LEU A 45 9.61 -10.57 4.82
CA LEU A 45 8.16 -10.49 4.65
C LEU A 45 7.68 -9.04 4.49
N VAL A 46 8.25 -8.09 5.24
CA VAL A 46 7.97 -6.65 5.09
C VAL A 46 8.46 -6.13 3.73
N ALA A 47 9.67 -6.49 3.29
CA ALA A 47 10.19 -6.08 1.98
C ALA A 47 9.38 -6.68 0.82
N PHE A 48 8.94 -7.93 0.93
CA PHE A 48 8.10 -8.59 -0.07
C PHE A 48 6.70 -7.95 -0.16
N ILE A 49 6.12 -7.56 0.99
CA ILE A 49 4.84 -6.83 1.03
C ILE A 49 5.01 -5.43 0.44
N ILE A 50 6.09 -4.69 0.75
CA ILE A 50 6.33 -3.35 0.20
C ILE A 50 6.54 -3.39 -1.32
N CYS A 51 7.29 -4.37 -1.85
CA CYS A 51 7.50 -4.52 -3.28
C CYS A 51 6.27 -5.06 -4.03
N GLY A 52 5.45 -5.90 -3.38
CA GLY A 52 4.24 -6.46 -3.96
C GLY A 52 3.11 -5.45 -4.24
N PHE A 53 3.21 -4.21 -3.72
CA PHE A 53 2.17 -3.18 -3.89
C PHE A 53 2.47 -2.09 -4.93
N ILE A 54 3.60 -2.14 -5.67
CA ILE A 54 3.90 -1.16 -6.74
C ILE A 54 3.57 -1.70 -8.16
N GLY A 55 2.95 -2.88 -8.28
CA GLY A 55 2.85 -3.61 -9.54
C GLY A 55 1.47 -3.75 -10.21
N MET A 56 0.45 -2.92 -9.94
CA MET A 56 -0.86 -3.06 -10.59
C MET A 56 -1.30 -1.84 -11.41
N ALA A 57 -0.59 -1.62 -12.52
CA ALA A 57 -1.09 -1.17 -13.83
C ALA A 57 0.09 -1.41 -14.79
N ILE A 58 0.01 -2.21 -15.84
CA ILE A 58 -0.76 -2.04 -17.07
C ILE A 58 -0.78 -3.45 -17.73
N ASN A 59 -1.93 -3.90 -18.22
CA ASN A 59 -2.02 -5.10 -19.06
C ASN A 59 -2.13 -4.65 -20.53
N PRO A 60 -1.11 -4.81 -21.38
CA PRO A 60 -1.27 -4.66 -22.82
C PRO A 60 -1.65 -6.00 -23.45
N GLN A 61 -2.81 -6.02 -24.07
CA GLN A 61 -3.28 -7.07 -24.99
C GLN A 61 -2.24 -7.30 -26.11
N PRO A 62 -1.89 -8.55 -26.47
CA PRO A 62 -0.93 -8.83 -27.53
C PRO A 62 -1.57 -8.62 -28.91
N ALA A 63 -0.83 -7.96 -29.81
CA ALA A 63 -1.11 -7.93 -31.25
C ALA A 63 0.10 -8.50 -32.02
N THR A 64 -0.16 -9.39 -32.97
CA THR A 64 0.76 -9.85 -34.03
C THR A 64 0.44 -9.10 -35.35
N PRO A 65 1.29 -9.08 -36.40
CA PRO A 65 1.93 -7.85 -36.85
C PRO A 65 1.67 -7.42 -38.32
N ALA A 66 2.03 -6.15 -38.57
CA ALA A 66 2.53 -5.54 -39.81
C ALA A 66 1.59 -5.28 -41.01
N SER A 67 1.40 -3.99 -41.32
CA SER A 67 1.83 -3.37 -42.60
C SER A 67 1.71 -1.84 -42.53
N GLN A 68 2.54 -1.17 -43.34
CA GLN A 68 2.95 0.24 -43.24
C GLN A 68 1.98 1.24 -43.90
N GLN A 69 2.20 2.52 -43.55
CA GLN A 69 2.38 3.67 -44.45
C GLN A 69 1.35 4.84 -44.41
N THR A 70 1.91 6.02 -44.10
CA THR A 70 1.70 7.36 -44.71
C THR A 70 0.86 8.43 -43.98
N GLN A 71 1.34 9.67 -44.16
CA GLN A 71 1.17 10.93 -43.43
C GLN A 71 -0.14 11.72 -43.75
N GLN A 72 -0.62 12.55 -42.79
CA GLN A 72 -0.74 14.03 -42.83
C GLN A 72 -1.88 14.60 -41.95
N THR A 73 -1.48 15.54 -41.06
CA THR A 73 -2.01 16.89 -40.73
C THR A 73 -3.51 17.18 -40.42
N GLN A 74 -3.71 17.67 -39.17
CA GLN A 74 -4.68 18.66 -38.60
C GLN A 74 -6.20 18.50 -38.82
N GLN A 75 -6.97 18.49 -37.72
CA GLN A 75 -7.65 19.69 -37.17
C GLN A 75 -8.57 19.32 -35.98
N SER A 76 -8.57 20.18 -34.96
CA SER A 76 -9.41 20.12 -33.76
C SER A 76 -10.91 19.98 -34.05
N THR A 77 -11.56 19.12 -33.28
CA THR A 77 -12.91 19.43 -32.76
C THR A 77 -12.93 19.15 -31.28
N GLU A 78 -12.81 20.24 -30.54
CA GLU A 78 -13.05 20.38 -29.13
C GLU A 78 -14.51 20.00 -28.83
N LYS A 79 -14.73 18.87 -28.13
CA LYS A 79 -16.01 18.60 -27.47
C LYS A 79 -15.73 18.48 -25.99
N ALA A 80 -15.91 19.62 -25.32
CA ALA A 80 -15.91 19.77 -23.88
C ALA A 80 -16.75 18.68 -23.21
N SER A 81 -16.08 17.73 -22.57
CA SER A 81 -16.69 16.88 -21.56
C SER A 81 -16.33 17.46 -20.20
N LYS A 82 -17.34 18.07 -19.56
CA LYS A 82 -17.32 18.57 -18.18
C LYS A 82 -16.50 17.65 -17.26
N PRO A 83 -15.61 18.17 -16.40
CA PRO A 83 -15.05 17.41 -15.30
C PRO A 83 -16.20 16.95 -14.40
N LYS A 84 -16.48 15.64 -14.34
CA LYS A 84 -17.37 15.08 -13.30
C LYS A 84 -16.66 15.17 -11.97
N GLU A 85 -16.87 16.28 -11.29
CA GLU A 85 -16.51 16.52 -9.90
C GLU A 85 -17.55 15.83 -8.99
N GLN A 86 -17.60 14.48 -8.97
CA GLN A 86 -18.57 13.78 -8.11
C GLN A 86 -18.26 12.29 -7.79
N THR A 87 -16.99 11.93 -7.73
CA THR A 87 -16.52 10.57 -7.32
C THR A 87 -15.81 10.60 -5.96
N SER A 88 -16.09 11.62 -5.14
CA SER A 88 -15.44 11.80 -3.83
C SER A 88 -16.25 11.22 -2.67
N SER A 89 -17.58 11.07 -2.81
CA SER A 89 -18.43 10.65 -1.69
C SER A 89 -18.46 9.14 -1.48
N LYS A 90 -18.69 8.35 -2.55
CA LYS A 90 -18.78 6.89 -2.45
C LYS A 90 -17.48 6.26 -1.96
N GLU A 91 -16.35 6.69 -2.48
CA GLU A 91 -15.03 6.24 -2.08
C GLU A 91 -14.69 6.63 -0.64
N PHE A 92 -15.09 7.82 -0.20
CA PHE A 92 -14.86 8.25 1.19
C PHE A 92 -15.81 7.55 2.18
N ASP A 93 -17.03 7.23 1.76
CA ASP A 93 -17.93 6.37 2.53
C ASP A 93 -17.37 4.94 2.66
N ALA A 94 -16.81 4.39 1.59
CA ALA A 94 -16.10 3.12 1.61
C ALA A 94 -14.87 3.17 2.52
N TYR A 95 -14.12 4.27 2.51
CA TYR A 95 -12.98 4.49 3.39
C TYR A 95 -13.38 4.49 4.87
N LYS A 96 -14.45 5.21 5.25
CA LYS A 96 -14.96 5.20 6.63
C LYS A 96 -15.31 3.78 7.10
N LYS A 97 -16.01 3.02 6.25
CA LYS A 97 -16.31 1.61 6.50
C LYS A 97 -15.03 0.78 6.65
N PHE A 98 -14.07 0.94 5.74
CA PHE A 98 -12.77 0.28 5.79
C PHE A 98 -12.01 0.53 7.10
N VAL A 99 -11.95 1.78 7.56
CA VAL A 99 -11.30 2.13 8.83
C VAL A 99 -11.98 1.45 10.00
N SER A 100 -13.32 1.39 10.01
CA SER A 100 -14.11 0.80 11.10
C SER A 100 -13.98 -0.72 11.25
N ILE A 101 -13.51 -1.44 10.21
CA ILE A 101 -13.37 -2.90 10.25
C ILE A 101 -12.28 -3.31 11.26
N PRO A 102 -12.63 -4.04 12.34
CA PRO A 102 -11.64 -4.48 13.30
C PRO A 102 -10.70 -5.54 12.71
N MET A 103 -9.42 -5.50 13.07
CA MET A 103 -8.51 -6.61 12.80
C MET A 103 -9.02 -7.87 13.49
N GLY A 104 -8.85 -9.03 12.86
CA GLY A 104 -9.42 -10.31 13.32
C GLY A 104 -10.87 -10.55 12.94
N SER A 105 -11.52 -9.64 12.21
CA SER A 105 -12.84 -9.89 11.59
C SER A 105 -12.77 -11.07 10.61
N ASP A 106 -13.88 -11.80 10.46
CA ASP A 106 -14.03 -12.80 9.40
C ASP A 106 -14.40 -12.16 8.05
N TYR A 107 -14.38 -12.97 6.99
CA TYR A 107 -14.68 -12.52 5.64
C TYR A 107 -16.10 -11.96 5.50
N ASP A 108 -17.10 -12.59 6.13
CA ASP A 108 -18.49 -12.15 6.02
C ASP A 108 -18.72 -10.81 6.71
N THR A 109 -18.11 -10.56 7.87
CA THR A 109 -18.11 -9.26 8.54
C THR A 109 -17.55 -8.17 7.63
N VAL A 110 -16.41 -8.44 6.98
CA VAL A 110 -15.79 -7.51 6.02
C VAL A 110 -16.72 -7.22 4.84
N LYS A 111 -17.20 -8.28 4.18
CA LYS A 111 -18.11 -8.23 3.03
C LYS A 111 -19.37 -7.44 3.35
N ASN A 112 -20.01 -7.72 4.49
CA ASN A 112 -21.23 -7.04 4.91
C ASN A 112 -20.97 -5.57 5.24
N THR A 113 -19.83 -5.25 5.87
CA THR A 113 -19.45 -3.86 6.19
C THR A 113 -19.22 -3.04 4.92
N LEU A 114 -18.48 -3.57 3.95
CA LEU A 114 -18.21 -2.89 2.68
C LEU A 114 -19.43 -2.89 1.74
N GLY A 115 -20.30 -3.88 1.85
CA GLY A 115 -21.48 -4.06 0.99
C GLY A 115 -21.14 -4.63 -0.40
N VAL A 116 -19.96 -5.24 -0.55
CA VAL A 116 -19.51 -5.86 -1.81
C VAL A 116 -18.76 -7.17 -1.52
N ASN A 117 -18.85 -8.11 -2.46
CA ASN A 117 -18.06 -9.34 -2.40
C ASN A 117 -16.61 -9.09 -2.80
N GLY A 118 -15.67 -9.70 -2.09
CA GLY A 118 -14.26 -9.71 -2.46
C GLY A 118 -13.98 -10.76 -3.54
N GLN A 119 -13.05 -10.47 -4.43
CA GLN A 119 -12.51 -11.45 -5.38
C GLN A 119 -11.24 -12.06 -4.80
N LEU A 120 -11.18 -13.40 -4.73
CA LEU A 120 -9.96 -14.09 -4.31
C LEU A 120 -8.84 -13.82 -5.32
N LYS A 121 -7.72 -13.26 -4.86
CA LYS A 121 -6.54 -12.97 -5.70
C LYS A 121 -5.40 -13.92 -5.43
N HIS A 122 -5.28 -14.39 -4.21
CA HIS A 122 -4.21 -15.30 -3.80
C HIS A 122 -4.71 -16.24 -2.69
N GLU A 123 -4.29 -17.49 -2.76
CA GLU A 123 -4.51 -18.49 -1.73
C GLU A 123 -3.27 -19.36 -1.61
N ASN A 124 -2.84 -19.62 -0.39
CA ASN A 124 -1.76 -20.54 -0.09
C ASN A 124 -1.92 -21.16 1.31
N GLU A 125 -1.20 -22.23 1.54
CA GLU A 125 -1.11 -22.88 2.84
C GLU A 125 0.35 -23.21 3.14
N ILE A 126 0.87 -22.69 4.26
CA ILE A 126 2.24 -22.91 4.70
C ILE A 126 2.20 -23.38 6.15
N ALA A 127 2.79 -24.55 6.42
CA ALA A 127 2.80 -25.15 7.77
C ALA A 127 1.41 -25.24 8.42
N GLY A 128 0.39 -25.64 7.63
CA GLY A 128 -1.01 -25.75 8.10
C GLY A 128 -1.72 -24.42 8.32
N ILE A 129 -1.10 -23.29 7.95
CA ILE A 129 -1.72 -21.97 8.03
C ILE A 129 -2.23 -21.61 6.66
N LYS A 130 -3.55 -21.76 6.48
CA LYS A 130 -4.26 -21.25 5.31
C LYS A 130 -4.27 -19.73 5.33
N SER A 131 -3.92 -19.13 4.19
CA SER A 131 -3.85 -17.69 3.97
C SER A 131 -4.53 -17.34 2.64
N GLN A 132 -5.42 -16.35 2.66
CA GLN A 132 -6.22 -15.93 1.51
C GLN A 132 -6.21 -14.41 1.40
N ALA A 133 -5.98 -13.87 0.20
CA ALA A 133 -6.05 -12.44 -0.08
C ALA A 133 -7.20 -12.14 -1.04
N TYR A 134 -8.05 -11.19 -0.65
CA TYR A 134 -9.22 -10.75 -1.40
C TYR A 134 -9.10 -9.28 -1.80
N GLU A 135 -9.50 -8.99 -3.03
CA GLU A 135 -9.65 -7.65 -3.58
C GLU A 135 -11.12 -7.24 -3.53
N PHE A 136 -11.41 -6.12 -2.87
CA PHE A 136 -12.73 -5.50 -2.84
C PHE A 136 -12.67 -4.21 -3.67
N LYS A 137 -13.58 -4.05 -4.64
CA LYS A 137 -13.68 -2.85 -5.48
C LYS A 137 -14.94 -2.06 -5.12
N ILE A 138 -14.79 -0.79 -4.77
CA ILE A 138 -15.89 0.12 -4.48
C ILE A 138 -15.67 1.43 -5.26
N GLY A 139 -16.36 1.57 -6.38
CA GLY A 139 -16.09 2.67 -7.32
C GLY A 139 -14.65 2.58 -7.84
N SER A 140 -13.89 3.65 -7.67
CA SER A 140 -12.45 3.68 -7.99
C SER A 140 -11.55 3.22 -6.83
N ALA A 141 -12.09 2.97 -5.65
CA ALA A 141 -11.32 2.47 -4.51
C ALA A 141 -11.08 0.96 -4.62
N ILE A 142 -9.85 0.55 -4.29
CA ILE A 142 -9.44 -0.85 -4.22
C ILE A 142 -8.98 -1.12 -2.79
N ALA A 143 -9.59 -2.11 -2.16
CA ALA A 143 -9.14 -2.64 -0.88
C ALA A 143 -8.55 -4.05 -1.06
N MET A 144 -7.37 -4.29 -0.51
CA MET A 144 -6.76 -5.61 -0.44
C MET A 144 -6.79 -6.08 1.01
N MET A 145 -7.32 -7.27 1.25
CA MET A 145 -7.43 -7.83 2.61
C MET A 145 -6.94 -9.27 2.66
N THR A 146 -6.08 -9.56 3.63
CA THR A 146 -5.54 -10.90 3.85
C THR A 146 -6.12 -11.51 5.12
N PHE A 147 -6.54 -12.75 5.00
CA PHE A 147 -7.09 -13.56 6.07
C PHE A 147 -6.17 -14.74 6.33
N GLN A 148 -5.80 -14.97 7.59
CA GLN A 148 -5.10 -16.18 8.02
C GLN A 148 -5.95 -16.89 9.04
N LYS A 149 -6.12 -18.22 8.89
CA LYS A 149 -7.04 -19.01 9.73
C LYS A 149 -8.46 -18.40 9.79
N GLY A 150 -8.91 -17.83 8.66
CA GLY A 150 -10.21 -17.18 8.53
C GLY A 150 -10.35 -15.81 9.19
N ARG A 151 -9.26 -15.22 9.70
CA ARG A 151 -9.25 -13.96 10.44
C ARG A 151 -8.45 -12.90 9.70
N LEU A 152 -8.98 -11.68 9.61
CA LEU A 152 -8.33 -10.55 8.96
C LEU A 152 -7.02 -10.20 9.67
N THR A 153 -5.90 -10.35 8.97
CA THR A 153 -4.55 -10.05 9.50
C THR A 153 -3.87 -8.90 8.78
N SER A 154 -4.35 -8.53 7.58
CA SER A 154 -3.88 -7.35 6.84
C SER A 154 -5.03 -6.72 6.08
N LYS A 155 -5.10 -5.39 6.07
CA LYS A 155 -6.00 -4.61 5.22
C LYS A 155 -5.25 -3.42 4.64
N ALA A 156 -5.51 -3.09 3.39
CA ALA A 156 -5.00 -1.89 2.73
C ALA A 156 -6.06 -1.32 1.80
N MET A 157 -6.10 0.00 1.63
CA MET A 157 -7.01 0.65 0.69
C MET A 157 -6.35 1.83 -0.02
N ASP A 158 -6.61 1.94 -1.33
CA ASP A 158 -6.22 3.08 -2.13
C ASP A 158 -7.33 3.55 -3.09
N SER A 159 -7.26 4.83 -3.46
CA SER A 159 -8.08 5.50 -4.46
C SER A 159 -7.43 6.81 -4.86
N LEU A 160 -7.52 7.18 -6.13
CA LEU A 160 -7.10 8.49 -6.62
C LEU A 160 -7.80 9.66 -5.89
N SER A 161 -9.01 9.43 -5.36
CA SER A 161 -9.74 10.42 -4.59
C SER A 161 -9.06 10.78 -3.25
N PHE A 162 -8.24 9.88 -2.70
CA PHE A 162 -7.56 10.09 -1.41
C PHE A 162 -6.37 11.04 -1.49
N TYR A 163 -5.88 11.35 -2.70
CA TYR A 163 -4.75 12.25 -2.93
C TYR A 163 -5.14 13.73 -2.93
N LYS A 164 -6.42 14.05 -2.70
CA LYS A 164 -6.93 15.42 -2.61
C LYS A 164 -7.47 15.71 -1.21
N GLN A 165 -6.69 15.40 -0.17
CA GLN A 165 -7.07 15.76 1.20
C GLN A 165 -7.17 17.29 1.32
N LYS A 166 -8.29 17.76 1.87
CA LYS A 166 -8.51 19.17 2.20
C LYS A 166 -7.84 19.50 3.53
N GLY A 167 -7.42 20.74 3.71
CA GLY A 167 -6.80 21.24 4.93
C GLY A 167 -5.51 22.01 4.65
N GLU A 168 -4.90 22.52 5.71
CA GLU A 168 -3.59 23.16 5.62
C GLU A 168 -2.55 22.18 5.08
N LYS A 169 -1.57 22.73 4.35
CA LYS A 169 -0.47 21.94 3.82
C LYS A 169 0.45 21.56 4.97
N ILE A 170 0.77 20.28 5.08
CA ILE A 170 1.86 19.84 5.93
C ILE A 170 3.20 20.29 5.34
N THR A 171 4.17 20.59 6.18
CA THR A 171 5.44 21.19 5.80
C THR A 171 6.63 20.33 6.25
N MET A 172 7.81 20.58 5.69
CA MET A 172 9.05 19.93 6.09
C MET A 172 9.46 20.27 7.54
N PRO A 173 9.33 21.52 8.03
CA PRO A 173 9.55 21.83 9.44
C PRO A 173 8.63 21.05 10.40
N GLU A 174 7.35 20.90 10.09
CA GLU A 174 6.43 20.07 10.87
C GLU A 174 6.83 18.60 10.81
N PHE A 175 7.12 18.08 9.61
CA PHE A 175 7.62 16.72 9.46
C PHE A 175 8.86 16.50 10.34
N ASN A 176 9.83 17.41 10.35
CA ASN A 176 11.07 17.27 11.13
C ASN A 176 10.86 17.22 12.65
N GLN A 177 9.74 17.75 13.17
CA GLN A 177 9.38 17.64 14.59
C GLN A 177 8.96 16.22 14.99
N ILE A 178 8.51 15.40 14.03
CA ILE A 178 8.04 14.04 14.31
C ILE A 178 9.22 13.13 14.65
N GLN A 179 9.15 12.48 15.81
CA GLN A 179 10.17 11.57 16.32
C GLN A 179 9.63 10.14 16.44
N ILE A 180 10.55 9.17 16.41
CA ILE A 180 10.24 7.78 16.75
C ILE A 180 9.61 7.71 18.13
N GLY A 181 8.59 6.87 18.30
CA GLY A 181 7.86 6.69 19.55
C GLY A 181 6.74 7.69 19.80
N MET A 182 6.57 8.74 18.97
CA MET A 182 5.41 9.62 19.08
C MET A 182 4.10 8.85 18.82
N SER A 183 3.05 9.19 19.56
CA SER A 183 1.71 8.67 19.30
C SER A 183 1.10 9.29 18.03
N TYR A 184 0.03 8.68 17.51
CA TYR A 184 -0.73 9.26 16.40
C TYR A 184 -1.27 10.65 16.75
N GLU A 185 -1.77 10.84 17.98
CA GLU A 185 -2.34 12.13 18.40
C GLU A 185 -1.28 13.24 18.45
N GLN A 186 -0.06 12.94 18.91
CA GLN A 186 1.05 13.90 18.87
C GLN A 186 1.43 14.28 17.43
N VAL A 187 1.46 13.31 16.52
CA VAL A 187 1.71 13.57 15.10
C VAL A 187 0.58 14.41 14.48
N LYS A 188 -0.67 14.09 14.81
CA LYS A 188 -1.85 14.85 14.37
C LYS A 188 -1.80 16.28 14.86
N GLU A 189 -1.35 16.53 16.08
CA GLU A 189 -1.20 17.87 16.64
C GLU A 189 -0.14 18.67 15.87
N ILE A 190 0.99 18.05 15.51
CA ILE A 190 2.03 18.66 14.68
C ILE A 190 1.51 19.03 13.29
N PHE A 191 0.79 18.11 12.63
CA PHE A 191 0.26 18.33 11.28
C PHE A 191 -1.10 19.04 11.25
N LYS A 192 -1.70 19.29 12.41
CA LYS A 192 -3.00 19.97 12.61
C LYS A 192 -4.17 19.35 11.84
N ARG A 193 -4.05 18.08 11.43
CA ARG A 193 -5.11 17.36 10.70
C ARG A 193 -4.91 15.85 10.77
N ASP A 194 -6.01 15.13 10.57
CA ASP A 194 -5.99 13.68 10.49
C ASP A 194 -5.28 13.18 9.22
N GLY A 195 -4.59 12.06 9.36
CA GLY A 195 -4.03 11.32 8.24
C GLY A 195 -5.02 10.27 7.71
N LEU A 196 -4.76 9.74 6.52
CA LEU A 196 -5.51 8.63 5.96
C LEU A 196 -4.81 7.30 6.22
N LEU A 197 -5.51 6.35 6.84
CA LEU A 197 -5.05 4.98 7.00
C LEU A 197 -4.93 4.32 5.64
N LYS A 198 -3.70 3.96 5.26
CA LYS A 198 -3.42 3.29 3.99
C LYS A 198 -3.39 1.78 4.16
N SER A 199 -2.80 1.31 5.26
CA SER A 199 -2.81 -0.10 5.61
C SER A 199 -2.70 -0.33 7.11
N GLU A 200 -3.20 -1.47 7.54
CA GLU A 200 -3.09 -1.97 8.90
C GLU A 200 -2.83 -3.47 8.86
N THR A 201 -1.88 -3.92 9.67
CA THR A 201 -1.55 -5.33 9.83
C THR A 201 -1.57 -5.69 11.31
N ASN A 202 -1.95 -6.92 11.61
CA ASN A 202 -1.80 -7.52 12.92
C ASN A 202 -1.44 -8.99 12.71
N ILE A 203 -0.15 -9.29 12.87
CA ILE A 203 0.39 -10.62 12.69
C ILE A 203 1.04 -11.03 14.01
N MET A 204 0.58 -12.14 14.59
CA MET A 204 1.10 -12.69 15.84
C MET A 204 1.11 -11.68 17.01
N GLY A 205 0.10 -10.82 17.09
CA GLY A 205 -0.01 -9.80 18.14
C GLY A 205 0.89 -8.58 17.95
N THR A 206 1.63 -8.50 16.84
CA THR A 206 2.39 -7.31 16.46
C THR A 206 1.60 -6.53 15.42
N GLY A 207 1.07 -5.38 15.84
CA GLY A 207 0.30 -4.47 14.98
C GLY A 207 1.18 -3.42 14.30
N SER A 208 0.82 -3.05 13.07
CA SER A 208 1.42 -1.90 12.38
C SER A 208 0.38 -1.17 11.54
N ARG A 209 0.39 0.16 11.56
CA ARG A 209 -0.50 1.04 10.80
C ARG A 209 0.33 2.00 9.96
N LEU A 210 0.09 2.04 8.65
CA LEU A 210 0.69 3.00 7.74
C LEU A 210 -0.33 4.10 7.42
N ILE A 211 0.01 5.34 7.78
CA ILE A 211 -0.88 6.50 7.66
C ILE A 211 -0.21 7.55 6.77
N SER A 212 -1.00 8.20 5.91
CA SER A 212 -0.51 9.19 4.95
C SER A 212 -1.20 10.54 5.09
N TRP A 213 -0.40 11.60 5.09
CA TRP A 213 -0.83 12.99 4.96
C TRP A 213 -0.38 13.51 3.59
N ILE A 214 -1.34 13.89 2.75
CA ILE A 214 -1.07 14.26 1.36
C ILE A 214 -1.57 15.69 1.10
N ASN A 215 -0.68 16.58 0.65
CA ASN A 215 -1.03 17.92 0.23
C ASN A 215 -1.68 17.91 -1.15
N SER A 216 -2.45 18.96 -1.47
CA SER A 216 -3.10 19.11 -2.77
C SER A 216 -2.13 19.20 -3.96
N ASP A 217 -0.86 19.53 -3.71
CA ASP A 217 0.22 19.53 -4.71
C ASP A 217 0.94 18.17 -4.84
N GLY A 218 0.47 17.14 -4.12
CA GLY A 218 1.02 15.79 -4.15
C GLY A 218 2.21 15.56 -3.22
N SER A 219 2.79 16.61 -2.63
CA SER A 219 3.77 16.44 -1.55
C SER A 219 3.13 15.73 -0.36
N ASN A 220 3.87 14.88 0.34
CA ASN A 220 3.27 14.03 1.37
C ASN A 220 4.26 13.55 2.43
N ALA A 221 3.69 13.11 3.55
CA ALA A 221 4.36 12.31 4.56
C ALA A 221 3.64 10.96 4.69
N ILE A 222 4.41 9.90 4.87
CA ILE A 222 3.94 8.55 5.19
C ILE A 222 4.62 8.14 6.50
N ILE A 223 3.82 7.75 7.48
CA ILE A 223 4.30 7.38 8.81
C ILE A 223 3.78 5.98 9.15
N THR A 224 4.68 5.12 9.57
CA THR A 224 4.36 3.80 10.08
C THR A 224 4.34 3.86 11.60
N PHE A 225 3.23 3.45 12.20
CA PHE A 225 3.06 3.32 13.64
C PHE A 225 3.10 1.84 14.02
N GLY A 226 3.93 1.50 15.00
CA GLY A 226 3.94 0.22 15.67
C GLY A 226 3.25 0.27 17.03
N PRO A 227 3.50 -0.73 17.89
CA PRO A 227 2.94 -0.79 19.25
C PRO A 227 3.37 0.38 20.14
N ASN A 228 4.55 0.95 19.90
CA ASN A 228 5.15 1.98 20.75
C ASN A 228 5.06 3.40 20.16
N GLY A 229 4.25 3.62 19.14
CA GLY A 229 4.15 4.91 18.43
C GLY A 229 4.81 4.87 17.04
N VAL A 230 5.37 5.98 16.59
CA VAL A 230 6.05 6.09 15.29
C VAL A 230 7.22 5.11 15.24
N ASP A 231 7.19 4.17 14.31
CA ASP A 231 8.28 3.23 14.01
C ASP A 231 9.16 3.75 12.87
N SER A 232 8.56 4.39 11.86
CA SER A 232 9.27 4.98 10.73
C SER A 232 8.48 6.12 10.08
N LYS A 233 9.18 6.97 9.34
CA LYS A 233 8.62 8.13 8.64
C LYS A 233 9.37 8.37 7.33
N THR A 234 8.64 8.72 6.28
CA THR A 234 9.17 9.09 4.96
C THR A 234 8.38 10.31 4.47
N GLN A 235 9.04 11.17 3.69
CA GLN A 235 8.38 12.28 3.01
C GLN A 235 8.73 12.30 1.53
N THR A 236 7.86 12.91 0.73
CA THR A 236 8.11 13.22 -0.67
C THR A 236 7.77 14.68 -0.93
N ASN A 237 8.74 15.45 -1.44
CA ASN A 237 8.59 16.82 -1.91
C ASN A 237 8.02 17.83 -0.89
N LEU A 238 8.12 17.57 0.42
CA LEU A 238 7.76 18.58 1.42
C LEU A 238 8.79 19.73 1.41
N LYS A 239 8.29 20.94 1.68
CA LYS A 239 9.07 22.18 1.72
C LYS A 239 9.13 22.74 3.14
#